data_AF-A0A3S1DT32-F1
#
_entry.id   AF-A0A3S1DT32-F1
#
_cell.length_a   1.000
_cell.length_b   1.000
_cell.length_c   1.000
_cell.angle_alpha   90.00
_cell.angle_beta   90.00
_cell.angle_gamma   90.00
#
_symmetry.space_group_name_H-M   'P 1'
#
loop_
_entity.id
_entity.type
_entity.pdbx_description
1 polymer ?
#
loop_
_entity_poly.entity_id
_entity_poly.type
_entity_poly.pdbx_seq_one_letter_code
_entity_poly.pdbx_strand_id
1 'polypeptide(L)'
;MTVSKKVEQKAEPVKAPEPAPRRSWFQRMRDGLARSSRELTGNIAGVFTKRKLDEDTLQDLEDVLIRADLGVETALRVTDSLASSRYGRDVSDSEVRAVMAAEVEKVLTPVAKPLELDLSHKPHVILVVGVNGTGKTTTIGKL
;
A
#
# COMPACT_ATOMS: atom_id res chain seq x y z
N MET A 1 2.54 -21.72 70.83
CA MET A 1 3.07 -21.87 69.46
C MET A 1 1.92 -21.73 68.48
N THR A 2 2.01 -20.67 67.68
CA THR A 2 1.29 -20.33 66.43
C THR A 2 1.19 -21.57 65.53
N VAL A 3 0.19 -21.75 64.67
CA VAL A 3 0.05 -21.07 63.37
C VAL A 3 -1.39 -21.15 62.86
N SER A 4 -1.91 -19.98 62.48
CA SER A 4 -3.17 -19.72 61.79
C SER A 4 -3.29 -20.47 60.46
N LYS A 5 -4.42 -21.17 60.25
CA LYS A 5 -4.74 -21.79 58.97
C LYS A 5 -5.31 -20.73 58.02
N LYS A 6 -4.51 -20.43 57.01
CA LYS A 6 -4.67 -19.41 55.96
C LYS A 6 -5.97 -19.58 55.18
N VAL A 7 -6.71 -18.49 55.03
CA VAL A 7 -7.90 -18.35 54.17
C VAL A 7 -7.46 -18.49 52.71
N GLU A 8 -7.93 -19.53 52.04
CA GLU A 8 -7.68 -19.75 50.62
C GLU A 8 -8.73 -18.97 49.82
N GLN A 9 -8.36 -17.74 49.45
CA GLN A 9 -9.17 -16.87 48.61
C GLN A 9 -9.15 -17.45 47.18
N LYS A 10 -10.28 -18.03 46.78
CA LYS A 10 -10.52 -18.55 45.43
C LYS A 10 -10.42 -17.39 44.44
N ALA A 11 -9.32 -17.34 43.69
CA ALA A 11 -9.13 -16.37 42.62
C ALA A 11 -10.22 -16.56 41.56
N GLU A 12 -10.98 -15.51 41.29
CA GLU A 12 -11.91 -15.50 40.17
C GLU A 12 -11.14 -15.58 38.85
N PRO A 13 -11.58 -16.41 37.89
CA PRO A 13 -10.89 -16.55 36.62
C PRO A 13 -10.97 -15.24 35.84
N VAL A 14 -9.81 -14.61 35.62
CA VAL A 14 -9.66 -13.49 34.70
C VAL A 14 -10.11 -13.96 33.32
N LYS A 15 -11.26 -13.46 32.86
CA LYS A 15 -11.80 -13.74 31.53
C LYS A 15 -10.75 -13.32 30.51
N ALA A 16 -10.19 -14.30 29.80
CA ALA A 16 -9.21 -14.04 28.75
C ALA A 16 -9.81 -13.04 27.75
N PRO A 17 -9.05 -12.03 27.31
CA PRO A 17 -9.54 -11.05 26.33
C PRO A 17 -10.00 -11.82 25.08
N GLU A 18 -11.24 -11.56 24.66
CA GLU A 18 -11.77 -12.17 23.45
C GLU A 18 -10.86 -11.82 22.26
N PRO A 19 -10.50 -12.81 21.42
CA PRO A 19 -9.59 -12.59 20.32
C PRO A 19 -10.19 -11.54 19.39
N ALA A 20 -9.42 -10.46 19.16
CA ALA A 20 -9.84 -9.40 18.25
C ALA A 20 -10.26 -9.98 16.89
N PRO A 21 -11.34 -9.46 16.28
CA PRO A 21 -11.85 -9.99 15.02
C PRO A 21 -10.74 -10.01 13.97
N ARG A 22 -10.60 -11.15 13.29
CA ARG A 22 -9.60 -11.33 12.23
C ARG A 22 -9.88 -10.29 11.14
N ARG A 23 -8.94 -9.36 10.94
CA ARG A 23 -9.03 -8.34 9.88
C ARG A 23 -9.19 -9.01 8.52
N SER A 24 -10.06 -8.48 7.68
CA SER A 24 -10.19 -8.91 6.29
C SER A 24 -8.89 -8.70 5.51
N TRP A 25 -8.71 -9.44 4.41
CA TRP A 25 -7.53 -9.28 3.53
C TRP A 25 -7.38 -7.83 3.03
N PHE A 26 -8.49 -7.21 2.62
CA PHE A 26 -8.51 -5.83 2.15
C PHE A 26 -8.09 -4.84 3.24
N GLN A 27 -8.55 -5.03 4.49
CA GLN A 27 -8.13 -4.20 5.62
C GLN A 27 -6.62 -4.32 5.87
N ARG A 28 -6.06 -5.52 5.82
CA ARG A 28 -4.60 -5.73 5.99
C ARG A 28 -3.79 -5.05 4.88
N MET A 29 -4.25 -5.15 3.63
CA MET A 29 -3.62 -4.48 2.49
C MET A 29 -3.66 -2.96 2.65
N ARG A 30 -4.84 -2.40 2.96
CA ARG A 30 -5.02 -0.95 3.14
C ARG A 30 -4.17 -0.41 4.30
N ASP A 31 -4.10 -1.15 5.41
CA ASP A 31 -3.27 -0.77 6.56
C ASP A 31 -1.77 -0.85 6.22
N GLY A 32 -1.35 -1.86 5.45
CA GLY A 32 0.03 -2.00 4.98
C GLY A 32 0.49 -0.86 4.07
N LEU A 33 -0.42 -0.29 3.28
CA LEU A 33 -0.17 0.83 2.37
C LEU A 33 -0.41 2.21 3.00
N ALA A 34 -0.88 2.27 4.25
CA ALA A 34 -1.37 3.51 4.86
C ALA A 34 -0.30 4.60 5.00
N ARG A 35 0.98 4.24 5.13
CA ARG A 35 2.08 5.23 5.17
C ARG A 35 2.25 5.89 3.79
N SER A 36 2.52 5.10 2.75
CA SER A 36 2.74 5.61 1.39
C SER A 36 1.53 6.38 0.86
N SER A 37 0.31 5.90 1.13
CA SER A 37 -0.92 6.59 0.73
C SER A 37 -1.06 7.98 1.37
N ARG A 38 -0.66 8.14 2.65
CA ARG A 38 -0.70 9.43 3.35
C ARG A 38 0.34 10.41 2.82
N GLU A 39 1.57 9.96 2.64
CA GLU A 39 2.65 10.79 2.06
C GLU A 39 2.27 11.30 0.67
N LEU A 40 1.79 10.40 -0.20
CA LEU A 40 1.40 10.75 -1.56
C LEU A 40 0.23 11.74 -1.59
N THR A 41 -0.80 11.52 -0.77
CA THR A 41 -1.95 12.43 -0.63
C THR A 41 -1.50 13.81 -0.15
N GLY A 42 -0.62 13.86 0.86
CA GLY A 42 -0.11 15.13 1.39
C GLY A 42 0.69 15.91 0.36
N ASN A 43 1.57 15.22 -0.39
CA ASN A 43 2.40 15.86 -1.39
C ASN A 43 1.57 16.41 -2.57
N ILE A 44 0.60 15.65 -3.07
CA ILE A 44 -0.30 16.11 -4.14
C ILE A 44 -1.14 17.30 -3.66
N ALA A 45 -1.72 17.23 -2.47
CA ALA A 45 -2.51 18.33 -1.92
C ALA A 45 -1.69 19.62 -1.75
N GLY A 46 -0.38 19.51 -1.46
CA GLY A 46 0.54 20.65 -1.37
C GLY A 46 0.73 21.39 -2.70
N VAL A 47 0.80 20.67 -3.82
CA VAL A 47 0.95 21.24 -5.17
C VAL A 47 -0.31 22.01 -5.58
N PHE A 48 -1.50 21.43 -5.34
CA PHE A 48 -2.78 21.92 -5.89
C PHE A 48 -3.58 22.86 -4.98
N THR A 49 -2.93 23.59 -4.06
CA THR A 49 -3.62 24.56 -3.20
C THR A 49 -4.11 25.79 -3.98
N LYS A 50 -5.32 25.70 -4.56
CA LYS A 50 -6.01 26.77 -5.30
C LYS A 50 -5.22 27.33 -6.50
N ARG A 51 -4.38 26.50 -7.13
CA ARG A 51 -3.66 26.83 -8.36
C ARG A 51 -4.37 26.21 -9.56
N LYS A 52 -4.35 26.94 -10.68
CA LYS A 52 -4.74 26.38 -11.98
C LYS A 52 -3.68 25.37 -12.41
N LEU A 53 -4.07 24.39 -13.19
CA LEU A 53 -3.13 23.48 -13.83
C LEU A 53 -2.41 24.21 -14.97
N ASP A 54 -1.25 24.79 -14.66
CA ASP A 54 -0.30 25.39 -15.60
C ASP A 54 0.99 24.55 -15.68
N GLU A 55 1.92 24.99 -16.51
CA GLU A 55 3.21 24.30 -16.75
C GLU A 55 4.00 24.10 -15.44
N ASP A 56 4.12 25.15 -14.62
CA ASP A 56 4.86 25.09 -13.36
C ASP A 56 4.22 24.07 -12.39
N THR A 57 2.89 24.05 -12.31
CA THR A 57 2.17 23.10 -11.45
C THR A 57 2.29 21.66 -11.97
N LEU A 58 2.34 21.45 -13.29
CA LEU A 58 2.57 20.14 -13.91
C LEU A 58 3.98 19.63 -13.63
N GLN A 59 4.99 20.49 -13.74
CA GLN A 59 6.37 20.16 -13.40
C GLN A 59 6.53 19.80 -11.92
N ASP A 60 5.94 20.62 -11.03
CA ASP A 60 5.94 20.34 -9.58
C ASP A 60 5.29 18.97 -9.27
N LEU A 61 4.19 18.64 -9.96
CA LEU A 61 3.53 17.34 -9.81
C LEU A 61 4.42 16.20 -10.30
N GLU A 62 5.06 16.34 -11.47
CA GLU A 62 5.96 15.32 -12.01
C GLU A 62 7.08 14.98 -11.02
N ASP A 63 7.74 16.01 -10.50
CA ASP A 63 8.81 15.90 -9.50
C ASP A 63 8.32 15.17 -8.23
N VAL A 64 7.11 15.48 -7.77
CA VAL A 64 6.49 14.82 -6.61
C VAL A 64 6.26 13.33 -6.89
N LEU A 65 5.75 12.97 -8.07
CA LEU A 65 5.48 11.58 -8.44
C LEU A 65 6.78 10.78 -8.59
N ILE A 66 7.83 11.38 -9.15
CA ILE A 66 9.16 10.75 -9.26
C ILE A 66 9.74 10.48 -7.86
N ARG A 67 9.67 11.46 -6.95
CA ARG A 67 10.14 11.30 -5.56
C ARG A 67 9.35 10.28 -4.75
N ALA A 68 8.13 9.96 -5.19
CA ALA A 68 7.29 8.93 -4.59
C ALA A 68 7.54 7.52 -5.14
N ASP A 69 8.65 7.31 -5.86
CA ASP A 69 9.07 6.04 -6.46
C ASP A 69 8.16 5.52 -7.59
N LEU A 70 7.36 6.38 -8.24
CA LEU A 70 6.57 5.96 -9.42
C LEU A 70 7.41 5.82 -10.71
N GLY A 71 8.60 6.41 -10.72
CA GLY A 71 9.48 6.48 -11.89
C GLY A 71 9.04 7.52 -12.91
N VAL A 72 9.98 7.90 -13.79
CA VAL A 72 9.83 8.99 -14.77
C VAL A 72 8.70 8.70 -15.77
N GLU A 73 8.64 7.49 -16.31
CA GLU A 73 7.65 7.14 -17.33
C GLU A 73 6.21 7.25 -16.81
N THR A 74 5.95 6.75 -15.59
CA THR A 74 4.62 6.83 -14.99
C THR A 74 4.26 8.27 -14.65
N ALA A 75 5.20 9.05 -14.10
CA ALA A 75 4.99 10.44 -13.76
C ALA A 75 4.59 11.28 -14.99
N LEU A 76 5.34 11.15 -16.09
CA LEU A 76 5.06 11.80 -17.37
C LEU A 76 3.66 11.46 -17.91
N ARG A 77 3.28 10.17 -17.92
CA ARG A 77 1.96 9.75 -18.39
C ARG A 77 0.82 10.38 -17.57
N VAL A 78 1.01 10.51 -16.26
CA VAL A 78 0.01 11.12 -15.37
C VAL A 78 -0.11 12.61 -15.63
N THR A 79 1.01 13.34 -15.73
CA THR A 79 1.00 14.79 -16.00
C THR A 79 0.48 15.10 -17.40
N ASP A 80 0.85 14.33 -18.43
CA ASP A 80 0.31 14.46 -19.79
C ASP A 80 -1.21 14.23 -19.85
N SER A 81 -1.71 13.22 -19.13
CA SER A 81 -3.14 12.95 -19.05
C SER A 81 -3.90 14.07 -18.33
N LEU A 82 -3.28 14.72 -17.35
CA LEU A 82 -3.86 15.88 -16.67
C LEU A 82 -3.82 17.12 -17.58
N ALA A 83 -2.69 17.41 -18.21
CA ALA A 83 -2.52 18.53 -19.12
C ALA A 83 -3.55 18.46 -20.27
N SER A 84 -3.62 17.33 -20.98
CA SER A 84 -4.55 17.15 -22.10
C SER A 84 -6.03 17.34 -21.74
N SER A 85 -6.42 17.05 -20.51
CA SER A 85 -7.83 17.04 -20.09
C SER A 85 -8.24 18.22 -19.20
N ARG A 86 -7.28 18.92 -18.58
CA ARG A 86 -7.54 19.91 -17.52
C ARG A 86 -6.61 21.15 -17.56
N TYR A 87 -5.76 21.32 -18.57
CA TYR A 87 -4.89 22.50 -18.65
C TYR A 87 -5.69 23.82 -18.55
N GLY A 88 -5.19 24.75 -17.74
CA GLY A 88 -5.80 26.06 -17.48
C GLY A 88 -7.06 26.02 -16.60
N ARG A 89 -7.45 24.85 -16.07
CA ARG A 89 -8.59 24.68 -15.16
C ARG A 89 -8.12 24.41 -13.73
N ASP A 90 -9.03 24.61 -12.79
CA ASP A 90 -8.83 24.13 -11.43
C ASP A 90 -8.94 22.61 -11.42
N VAL A 91 -8.03 21.97 -10.69
CA VAL A 91 -7.98 20.52 -10.52
C VAL A 91 -7.96 20.21 -9.04
N SER A 92 -8.85 19.31 -8.62
CA SER A 92 -8.84 18.81 -7.25
C SER A 92 -7.83 17.68 -7.08
N ASP A 93 -7.28 17.56 -5.88
CA ASP A 93 -6.37 16.48 -5.50
C ASP A 93 -7.01 15.07 -5.69
N SER A 94 -8.33 14.94 -5.56
CA SER A 94 -9.05 13.70 -5.90
C SER A 94 -9.03 13.36 -7.40
N GLU A 95 -9.09 14.35 -8.28
CA GLU A 95 -9.00 14.12 -9.73
C GLU A 95 -7.58 13.67 -10.11
N VAL A 96 -6.55 14.30 -9.54
CA VAL A 96 -5.15 13.88 -9.74
C VAL A 96 -4.96 12.43 -9.33
N ARG A 97 -5.43 12.06 -8.13
CA ARG A 97 -5.38 10.66 -7.67
C ARG A 97 -6.12 9.70 -8.58
N ALA A 98 -7.26 10.09 -9.13
CA ALA A 98 -8.05 9.25 -10.02
C ALA A 98 -7.30 8.99 -11.33
N VAL A 99 -6.70 10.03 -11.93
CA VAL A 99 -5.86 9.89 -13.13
C VAL A 99 -4.64 9.02 -12.85
N MET A 100 -3.95 9.28 -11.74
CA MET A 100 -2.80 8.49 -11.32
C MET A 100 -3.16 7.01 -11.10
N ALA A 101 -4.28 6.73 -10.44
CA ALA A 101 -4.74 5.35 -10.22
C ALA A 101 -4.99 4.63 -11.56
N ALA A 102 -5.61 5.30 -12.53
CA ALA A 102 -5.85 4.75 -13.86
C ALA A 102 -4.54 4.47 -14.61
N GLU A 103 -3.53 5.35 -14.53
CA GLU A 103 -2.23 5.10 -15.17
C GLU A 103 -1.47 3.96 -14.49
N VAL A 104 -1.47 3.90 -13.16
CA VAL A 104 -0.87 2.78 -12.41
C VAL A 104 -1.57 1.46 -12.77
N GLU A 105 -2.89 1.44 -12.89
CA GLU A 105 -3.64 0.26 -13.32
C GLU A 105 -3.24 -0.19 -14.73
N LYS A 106 -3.08 0.74 -15.68
CA LYS A 106 -2.61 0.43 -17.04
C LYS A 106 -1.22 -0.20 -17.05
N VAL A 107 -0.30 0.29 -16.21
CA VAL A 107 1.06 -0.24 -16.08
C VAL A 107 1.07 -1.64 -15.46
N LEU A 108 0.23 -1.86 -14.43
CA LEU A 108 0.21 -3.12 -13.69
C LEU A 108 -0.58 -4.23 -14.40
N THR A 109 -1.63 -3.90 -15.16
CA THR A 109 -2.52 -4.90 -15.79
C THR A 109 -1.77 -5.96 -16.62
N PRO A 110 -0.80 -5.63 -17.48
CA PRO A 110 -0.09 -6.62 -18.31
C PRO A 110 0.74 -7.64 -17.49
N VAL A 111 1.14 -7.27 -16.28
CA VAL A 111 1.99 -8.09 -15.39
C VAL A 111 1.22 -8.67 -14.21
N ALA A 112 -0.05 -8.32 -14.03
CA ALA A 112 -0.95 -8.83 -12.99
C ALA A 112 -1.40 -10.28 -13.28
N LYS A 113 -0.44 -11.19 -13.42
CA LYS A 113 -0.67 -12.61 -13.69
C LYS A 113 -0.60 -13.41 -12.39
N PRO A 114 -1.66 -14.15 -12.01
CA PRO A 114 -1.62 -14.98 -10.82
C PRO A 114 -0.59 -16.11 -10.99
N LEU A 115 -0.01 -16.54 -9.87
CA LEU A 115 0.79 -17.76 -9.84
C LEU A 115 -0.16 -18.96 -9.85
N GLU A 116 -0.36 -19.55 -11.03
CA GLU A 116 -1.15 -20.78 -11.19
C GLU A 116 -0.24 -22.00 -11.05
N LEU A 117 -0.54 -22.87 -10.09
CA LEU A 117 0.20 -24.11 -9.84
C LEU A 117 -0.66 -25.31 -10.27
N ASP A 118 -0.20 -26.05 -11.28
CA ASP A 118 -0.85 -27.31 -11.69
C ASP A 118 -0.41 -28.47 -10.80
N LEU A 119 -1.07 -28.61 -9.65
CA LEU A 119 -0.80 -29.59 -8.58
C LEU A 119 -0.85 -31.07 -8.98
N SER A 120 -1.16 -31.38 -10.25
CA SER A 120 -1.09 -32.74 -10.79
C SER A 120 0.36 -33.21 -11.01
N HIS A 121 1.29 -32.29 -11.27
CA HIS A 121 2.71 -32.60 -11.46
C HIS A 121 3.45 -32.64 -10.13
N LYS A 122 4.18 -33.74 -9.85
CA LYS A 122 4.90 -33.88 -8.57
C LYS A 122 6.32 -34.41 -8.79
N PRO A 123 7.35 -33.79 -8.18
CA PRO A 123 7.28 -32.61 -7.30
C PRO A 123 7.14 -31.27 -8.07
N HIS A 124 6.51 -30.28 -7.45
CA HIS A 124 6.60 -28.88 -7.89
C HIS A 124 7.87 -28.24 -7.35
N VAL A 125 8.68 -27.69 -8.24
CA VAL A 125 9.93 -27.03 -7.89
C VAL A 125 9.80 -25.54 -8.16
N ILE A 126 9.91 -24.72 -7.10
CA ILE A 126 9.95 -23.26 -7.18
C ILE A 126 11.35 -22.80 -6.79
N LEU A 127 12.08 -22.20 -7.72
CA LEU A 127 13.39 -21.61 -7.46
C LEU A 127 13.21 -20.14 -7.00
N VAL A 128 13.52 -19.87 -5.73
CA VAL A 128 13.46 -18.51 -5.17
C VAL A 128 14.84 -17.87 -5.20
N VAL A 129 14.97 -16.73 -5.89
CA VAL A 129 16.24 -15.98 -6.06
C VAL A 129 16.13 -14.55 -5.55
N GLY A 130 17.27 -13.94 -5.20
CA GLY A 130 17.35 -12.53 -4.76
C GLY A 130 18.51 -12.27 -3.79
N VAL A 131 18.79 -11.00 -3.50
CA VAL A 131 19.89 -10.59 -2.61
C VAL A 131 19.57 -10.82 -1.12
N ASN A 132 20.57 -10.75 -0.25
CA ASN A 132 20.37 -10.95 1.19
C ASN A 132 19.48 -9.84 1.79
N GLY A 133 18.60 -10.21 2.74
CA GLY A 133 17.74 -9.25 3.44
C GLY A 133 16.40 -8.90 2.77
N THR A 134 16.11 -9.35 1.54
CA THR A 134 14.85 -9.01 0.83
C THR A 134 13.64 -9.85 1.22
N GLY A 135 13.75 -10.71 2.24
CA GLY A 135 12.63 -11.51 2.73
C GLY A 135 12.38 -12.83 1.98
N LYS A 136 13.39 -13.39 1.27
CA LYS A 136 13.28 -14.69 0.58
C LYS A 136 12.77 -15.82 1.49
N THR A 137 13.44 -16.05 2.62
CA THR A 137 13.08 -17.11 3.59
C THR A 137 11.68 -16.90 4.17
N THR A 138 11.31 -15.64 4.46
CA THR A 138 9.98 -15.29 4.95
C THR A 138 8.90 -15.53 3.90
N THR A 139 9.21 -15.31 2.62
CA THR A 139 8.29 -15.57 1.50
C THR A 139 8.10 -17.08 1.29
N ILE A 140 9.18 -17.87 1.38
CA ILE A 140 9.11 -19.34 1.32
C ILE A 140 8.20 -19.91 2.40
N GLY A 141 8.25 -19.39 3.64
CA GLY A 141 7.36 -19.87 4.71
C GLY A 141 5.90 -19.40 4.61
N LYS A 142 5.59 -18.44 3.72
CA LYS A 142 4.23 -17.94 3.48
C LYS A 142 3.56 -18.62 2.29
N LEU A 143 4.34 -19.03 1.28
CA LEU A 143 3.92 -19.86 0.17
C LEU A 143 3.67 -21.29 0.66
#